data_AF-A0A1V9F7L4-F1
#
_entry.id   AF-A0A1V9F7L4-F1
#
_cell.length_a   1.000
_cell.length_b   1.000
_cell.length_c   1.000
_cell.angle_alpha   90.00
_cell.angle_beta   90.00
_cell.angle_gamma   90.00
#
_symmetry.space_group_name_H-M   'P 1'
#
loop_
_entity.id
_entity.type
_entity.pdbx_description
1 polymer ?
#
loop_
_entity_poly.entity_id
_entity_poly.type
_entity_poly.pdbx_seq_one_letter_code
_entity_poly.pdbx_strand_id
1 'polypeptide(L)'
;MTKPNSIQLRLLTGVLMLSLLFTACKKELQPTTNNDPVPTVSPVTEATTLTEGFESGSKTAYAAANVTLSSGSWNFNDALIGNLSTDVKSGTQSARIRNSGSLTMNFDATGGATSVTIKHAKFGTDGNSTWELRASTNGGSTFTKVGSTITTSSTTLQTATFTVSYTGNVRFSIVKTDGSTNRINIDDITISNSSTGGGGGGGGSTPGDDDNMLLGNPSNATTSTSNYTNFLMVRTYYSLSYHRDRGTPNWVSWHIKSADLGSADRQDDFRADATLPSGWYQVQSTSYSGSGFDRGHNCPSADRTSTTTANSATFLMTNMIPQAPNNNQQTWANMENYIRTLITAGNEVYVIMGSYGTGGTGSNGTVNTIDGGHVTVPNHVWKVVVVMPSGNNDLSRITSSTRVIAVNTPNINTVNSDWKSYRTTVDAIESATGYDLLSNVSSSVQSAIEAKVDNL
;
A
#
# COMPACT_ATOMS: atom_id res chain seq x y z
N MET A 1 66.55 12.66 37.49
CA MET A 1 65.30 13.43 37.62
C MET A 1 64.17 12.42 37.69
N THR A 2 63.31 12.34 38.72
CA THR A 2 63.31 13.02 40.02
C THR A 2 62.52 12.17 41.04
N LYS A 3 63.04 12.00 42.28
CA LYS A 3 62.33 11.45 43.48
C LYS A 3 61.72 12.64 44.27
N PRO A 4 60.86 12.50 45.33
CA PRO A 4 60.73 11.46 46.39
C PRO A 4 59.32 10.80 46.48
N ASN A 5 59.02 9.73 47.24
CA ASN A 5 59.06 9.45 48.70
C ASN A 5 58.10 10.37 49.54
N SER A 6 57.38 9.98 50.62
CA SER A 6 57.04 8.67 51.23
C SER A 6 56.19 8.84 52.53
N ILE A 7 55.67 7.72 53.10
CA ILE A 7 55.57 7.39 54.55
C ILE A 7 54.30 7.75 55.41
N GLN A 8 53.72 6.67 55.98
CA GLN A 8 53.02 6.45 57.28
C GLN A 8 51.65 7.06 57.68
N LEU A 9 50.64 6.15 57.74
CA LEU A 9 50.03 5.57 58.96
C LEU A 9 49.68 6.48 60.18
N ARG A 10 48.38 6.51 60.56
CA ARG A 10 47.89 6.62 61.96
C ARG A 10 46.43 6.14 62.10
N LEU A 11 45.91 6.09 63.34
CA LEU A 11 44.74 5.32 63.79
C LEU A 11 43.62 6.20 64.39
N LEU A 12 42.40 5.64 64.54
CA LEU A 12 41.17 6.22 65.16
C LEU A 12 40.59 7.45 64.41
N THR A 13 39.30 7.82 64.46
CA THR A 13 38.05 7.36 65.14
C THR A 13 36.90 7.72 64.16
N GLY A 14 35.72 7.10 64.06
CA GLY A 14 34.91 6.40 65.05
C GLY A 14 33.67 7.22 65.45
N VAL A 15 32.64 7.29 64.57
CA VAL A 15 31.28 7.78 64.90
C VAL A 15 30.24 6.89 64.23
N LEU A 16 29.13 6.65 64.94
CA LEU A 16 28.02 5.76 64.59
C LEU A 16 26.84 6.57 64.02
N MET A 17 26.12 6.03 63.04
CA MET A 17 24.68 6.31 62.91
C MET A 17 23.89 5.09 62.43
N LEU A 18 22.60 5.06 62.75
CA LEU A 18 21.80 3.85 62.95
C LEU A 18 20.42 3.99 62.30
N SER A 19 20.03 3.05 61.44
CA SER A 19 18.68 2.97 60.86
C SER A 19 18.21 1.53 60.72
N LEU A 20 17.73 1.02 61.86
CA LEU A 20 17.00 -0.22 62.14
C LEU A 20 16.42 -1.00 60.93
N LEU A 21 16.78 -2.28 60.86
CA LEU A 21 15.97 -3.33 60.24
C LEU A 21 14.99 -3.90 61.27
N PHE A 22 13.72 -4.04 60.93
CA PHE A 22 12.73 -4.78 61.71
C PHE A 22 12.14 -5.93 60.86
N THR A 23 12.29 -7.15 61.36
CA THR A 23 11.83 -8.38 60.69
C THR A 23 10.52 -8.85 61.31
N ALA A 24 9.51 -9.17 60.51
CA ALA A 24 8.31 -9.89 60.96
C ALA A 24 7.77 -10.79 59.84
N CYS A 25 7.32 -11.99 60.21
CA CYS A 25 7.04 -13.07 59.26
C CYS A 25 5.82 -12.84 58.36
N LYS A 26 5.88 -13.35 57.13
CA LYS A 26 4.72 -13.92 56.45
C LYS A 26 5.07 -15.27 55.81
N LYS A 27 4.03 -16.07 55.60
CA LYS A 27 4.10 -17.53 55.40
C LYS A 27 4.40 -17.89 53.95
N GLU A 28 5.24 -18.89 53.75
CA GLU A 28 5.53 -19.50 52.46
C GLU A 28 4.28 -20.17 51.86
N LEU A 29 4.02 -19.91 50.58
CA LEU A 29 2.99 -20.55 49.76
C LEU A 29 3.58 -20.80 48.37
N GLN A 30 3.53 -22.04 47.89
CA GLN A 30 3.95 -22.37 46.53
C GLN A 30 3.01 -21.71 45.50
N PRO A 31 3.53 -21.20 44.38
CA PRO A 31 2.69 -20.73 43.28
C PRO A 31 2.02 -21.92 42.57
N THR A 32 0.71 -22.06 42.75
CA THR A 32 -0.12 -22.96 41.93
C THR A 32 -0.34 -22.36 40.55
N THR A 33 -0.01 -23.09 39.49
CA THR A 33 -0.19 -22.65 38.09
C THR A 33 -1.67 -22.74 37.67
N ASN A 34 -2.39 -21.62 37.75
CA ASN A 34 -3.71 -21.49 37.12
C ASN A 34 -3.55 -20.78 35.77
N ASN A 35 -3.68 -21.55 34.68
CA ASN A 35 -3.54 -21.07 33.31
C ASN A 35 -4.87 -20.52 32.74
N ASP A 36 -5.48 -19.54 33.42
CA ASP A 36 -6.61 -18.81 32.88
C ASP A 36 -6.10 -17.58 32.09
N PRO A 37 -6.25 -17.54 30.75
CA PRO A 37 -5.81 -16.40 29.95
C PRO A 37 -6.71 -15.20 30.20
N VAL A 38 -6.12 -14.11 30.73
CA VAL A 38 -6.77 -12.79 30.72
C VAL A 38 -7.03 -12.41 29.26
N PRO A 39 -8.27 -12.03 28.86
CA PRO A 39 -8.58 -11.68 27.49
C PRO A 39 -7.91 -10.36 27.11
N THR A 40 -6.74 -10.44 26.48
CA THR A 40 -6.03 -9.29 25.91
C THR A 40 -6.77 -8.81 24.67
N VAL A 41 -7.41 -7.64 24.77
CA VAL A 41 -8.14 -7.02 23.66
C VAL A 41 -7.15 -6.56 22.58
N SER A 42 -7.31 -7.05 21.36
CA SER A 42 -6.49 -6.65 20.21
C SER A 42 -6.69 -5.17 19.86
N PRO A 43 -5.65 -4.44 19.43
CA PRO A 43 -5.82 -3.11 18.84
C PRO A 43 -6.56 -3.25 17.50
N VAL A 44 -7.46 -2.30 17.23
CA VAL A 44 -8.25 -2.26 15.99
C VAL A 44 -7.61 -1.26 15.04
N THR A 45 -7.05 -1.73 13.92
CA THR A 45 -6.55 -0.85 12.85
C THR A 45 -7.75 -0.33 12.04
N GLU A 46 -7.78 0.98 11.81
CA GLU A 46 -9.01 1.70 11.48
C GLU A 46 -9.34 1.73 9.98
N ALA A 47 -10.62 1.62 9.62
CA ALA A 47 -11.06 1.62 8.24
C ALA A 47 -10.98 3.03 7.63
N THR A 48 -10.23 3.20 6.53
CA THR A 48 -10.11 4.48 5.85
C THR A 48 -11.46 4.92 5.27
N THR A 49 -11.98 6.00 5.83
CA THR A 49 -13.34 6.45 5.65
C THR A 49 -13.32 7.95 5.40
N LEU A 50 -13.72 8.39 4.20
CA LEU A 50 -13.87 9.81 3.89
C LEU A 50 -15.31 10.24 4.18
N THR A 51 -15.48 11.20 5.10
CA THR A 51 -16.77 11.71 5.53
C THR A 51 -16.99 13.16 5.07
N GLU A 52 -18.24 13.48 4.71
CA GLU A 52 -18.69 14.86 4.48
C GLU A 52 -20.11 15.06 5.00
N GLY A 53 -20.23 15.83 6.08
CA GLY A 53 -21.52 16.20 6.70
C GLY A 53 -21.93 17.65 6.42
N PHE A 54 -21.24 18.36 5.52
CA PHE A 54 -21.53 19.75 5.13
C PHE A 54 -21.47 20.82 6.25
N GLU A 55 -21.13 20.45 7.48
CA GLU A 55 -20.94 21.33 8.66
C GLU A 55 -19.81 22.38 8.53
N SER A 56 -19.18 22.48 7.35
CA SER A 56 -18.15 23.47 7.05
C SER A 56 -18.41 24.18 5.71
N GLY A 57 -17.78 25.35 5.53
CA GLY A 57 -18.04 26.20 4.36
C GLY A 57 -19.45 26.80 4.35
N SER A 58 -19.78 27.50 3.26
CA SER A 58 -21.11 28.08 3.04
C SER A 58 -21.37 28.36 1.57
N LYS A 59 -22.62 28.16 1.12
CA LYS A 59 -23.12 28.57 -0.18
C LYS A 59 -24.64 28.77 -0.09
N THR A 60 -25.11 30.01 -0.15
CA THR A 60 -26.53 30.35 0.07
C THR A 60 -27.35 30.46 -1.23
N ALA A 61 -26.69 30.56 -2.39
CA ALA A 61 -27.33 30.64 -3.70
C ALA A 61 -27.26 29.30 -4.45
N TYR A 62 -28.31 28.99 -5.23
CA TYR A 62 -28.37 27.76 -6.02
C TYR A 62 -27.44 27.73 -7.25
N ALA A 63 -27.05 28.89 -7.80
CA ALA A 63 -26.21 28.98 -9.01
C ALA A 63 -24.89 28.20 -8.88
N ALA A 64 -24.39 27.64 -9.99
CA ALA A 64 -23.21 26.77 -9.98
C ALA A 64 -21.96 27.45 -9.40
N ALA A 65 -21.36 26.85 -8.36
CA ALA A 65 -20.08 27.29 -7.81
C ALA A 65 -19.37 26.16 -7.06
N ASN A 66 -18.06 26.27 -6.92
CA ASN A 66 -17.27 25.42 -6.04
C ASN A 66 -17.37 25.92 -4.59
N VAL A 67 -17.46 24.98 -3.64
CA VAL A 67 -17.34 25.21 -2.20
C VAL A 67 -16.14 24.41 -1.70
N THR A 68 -15.43 24.92 -0.71
CA THR A 68 -14.42 24.16 0.04
C THR A 68 -15.05 23.70 1.35
N LEU A 69 -15.06 22.39 1.56
CA LEU A 69 -15.61 21.71 2.73
C LEU A 69 -14.49 20.90 3.44
N SER A 70 -14.87 20.23 4.52
CA SER A 70 -14.05 19.37 5.37
C SER A 70 -13.34 18.25 4.60
N SER A 71 -14.04 17.59 3.68
CA SER A 71 -13.49 16.53 2.84
C SER A 71 -12.66 17.04 1.66
N GLY A 72 -12.86 18.30 1.24
CA GLY A 72 -12.23 18.88 0.05
C GLY A 72 -13.17 19.82 -0.72
N SER A 73 -12.85 20.10 -1.99
CA SER A 73 -13.67 20.99 -2.83
C SER A 73 -14.77 20.25 -3.57
N TRP A 74 -16.00 20.77 -3.51
CA TRP A 74 -17.17 20.24 -4.22
C TRP A 74 -17.79 21.30 -5.13
N ASN A 75 -18.17 20.93 -6.35
CA ASN A 75 -19.05 21.74 -7.19
C ASN A 75 -20.52 21.52 -6.78
N PHE A 76 -21.23 22.60 -6.51
CA PHE A 76 -22.67 22.62 -6.18
C PHE A 76 -23.41 23.32 -7.33
N ASN A 77 -24.18 22.57 -8.11
CA ASN A 77 -25.00 23.08 -9.22
C ASN A 77 -26.49 22.90 -8.93
N ASP A 78 -27.27 23.97 -9.08
CA ASP A 78 -28.68 24.07 -8.64
C ASP A 78 -28.92 23.51 -7.21
N ALA A 79 -27.90 23.68 -6.36
CA ALA A 79 -27.79 23.18 -5.01
C ALA A 79 -27.09 24.20 -4.11
N LEU A 80 -27.34 24.15 -2.79
CA LEU A 80 -26.78 25.07 -1.80
C LEU A 80 -26.52 24.34 -0.46
N ILE A 81 -25.95 25.03 0.53
CA ILE A 81 -25.85 24.55 1.91
C ILE A 81 -26.94 25.26 2.74
N GLY A 82 -27.81 24.48 3.38
CA GLY A 82 -29.06 24.94 3.99
C GLY A 82 -29.15 24.63 5.49
N ASN A 83 -29.48 25.65 6.28
CA ASN A 83 -29.59 25.60 7.74
C ASN A 83 -30.99 25.98 8.28
N LEU A 84 -32.01 26.06 7.41
CA LEU A 84 -33.38 26.41 7.82
C LEU A 84 -33.98 25.35 8.75
N SER A 85 -35.02 25.69 9.51
CA SER A 85 -35.77 24.71 10.32
C SER A 85 -36.43 23.59 9.50
N THR A 86 -36.62 23.83 8.20
CA THR A 86 -37.15 22.87 7.21
C THR A 86 -36.07 22.11 6.43
N ASP A 87 -34.79 22.47 6.59
CA ASP A 87 -33.68 21.64 6.14
C ASP A 87 -33.51 20.46 7.10
N VAL A 88 -33.76 19.25 6.61
CA VAL A 88 -33.52 18.01 7.36
C VAL A 88 -32.02 17.74 7.36
N LYS A 89 -31.43 17.54 8.54
CA LYS A 89 -29.97 17.52 8.73
C LYS A 89 -29.51 16.81 10.02
N SER A 90 -28.22 16.51 10.08
CA SER A 90 -27.51 15.88 11.19
C SER A 90 -26.42 16.81 11.74
N GLY A 91 -26.85 17.95 12.29
CA GLY A 91 -25.95 19.03 12.69
C GLY A 91 -26.60 20.40 12.54
N THR A 92 -25.82 21.38 12.08
CA THR A 92 -26.23 22.77 11.86
C THR A 92 -26.69 23.06 10.42
N GLN A 93 -26.18 22.34 9.41
CA GLN A 93 -26.51 22.55 7.99
C GLN A 93 -26.36 21.29 7.12
N SER A 94 -27.16 21.15 6.06
CA SER A 94 -27.02 20.05 5.08
C SER A 94 -27.09 20.56 3.63
N ALA A 95 -26.63 19.78 2.66
CA ALA A 95 -26.73 20.16 1.26
C ALA A 95 -28.18 20.04 0.76
N ARG A 96 -28.71 21.07 0.07
CA ARG A 96 -30.07 21.08 -0.49
C ARG A 96 -30.04 21.22 -2.01
N ILE A 97 -30.62 20.24 -2.71
CA ILE A 97 -30.67 20.14 -4.17
C ILE A 97 -32.11 20.31 -4.67
N ARG A 98 -32.30 20.94 -5.84
CA ARG A 98 -33.59 21.04 -6.58
C ARG A 98 -33.40 20.76 -8.08
N ASN A 99 -34.48 20.77 -8.85
CA ASN A 99 -34.46 20.67 -10.32
C ASN A 99 -33.68 19.42 -10.79
N SER A 100 -32.69 19.57 -11.68
CA SER A 100 -31.71 18.52 -12.03
C SER A 100 -30.32 18.84 -11.45
N GLY A 101 -30.27 19.44 -10.26
CA GLY A 101 -29.04 19.86 -9.60
C GLY A 101 -28.16 18.70 -9.15
N SER A 102 -26.91 19.03 -8.81
CA SER A 102 -25.91 18.05 -8.39
C SER A 102 -24.89 18.59 -7.38
N LEU A 103 -24.27 17.64 -6.67
CA LEU A 103 -23.08 17.81 -5.84
C LEU A 103 -21.98 16.94 -6.44
N THR A 104 -20.80 17.49 -6.75
CA THR A 104 -19.72 16.75 -7.44
C THR A 104 -18.36 17.01 -6.79
N MET A 105 -17.59 15.95 -6.50
CA MET A 105 -16.23 16.09 -5.96
C MET A 105 -15.25 16.66 -6.99
N ASN A 106 -14.48 17.68 -6.60
CA ASN A 106 -13.36 18.24 -7.39
C ASN A 106 -11.99 17.64 -6.99
N PHE A 107 -11.98 16.71 -6.06
CA PHE A 107 -10.82 15.95 -5.55
C PHE A 107 -11.13 14.45 -5.62
N ASP A 108 -10.13 13.61 -5.39
CA ASP A 108 -10.26 12.15 -5.39
C ASP A 108 -10.47 11.64 -3.95
N ALA A 109 -11.42 10.72 -3.76
CA ALA A 109 -11.29 9.74 -2.69
C ALA A 109 -10.14 8.79 -3.09
N THR A 110 -9.08 8.79 -2.30
CA THR A 110 -7.87 7.98 -2.54
C THR A 110 -8.01 6.60 -1.88
N GLY A 111 -7.24 5.62 -2.34
CA GLY A 111 -7.30 4.24 -1.85
C GLY A 111 -8.45 3.39 -2.42
N GLY A 112 -9.55 4.01 -2.84
CA GLY A 112 -10.69 3.33 -3.46
C GLY A 112 -12.00 3.59 -2.74
N ALA A 113 -13.02 2.84 -3.13
CA ALA A 113 -14.32 2.80 -2.45
C ALA A 113 -15.02 1.46 -2.69
N THR A 114 -15.57 0.88 -1.62
CA THR A 114 -16.40 -0.33 -1.69
C THR A 114 -17.82 -0.11 -1.17
N SER A 115 -18.03 0.92 -0.34
CA SER A 115 -19.35 1.40 0.03
C SER A 115 -19.41 2.92 0.03
N VAL A 116 -20.53 3.45 -0.47
CA VAL A 116 -20.89 4.87 -0.29
C VAL A 116 -22.25 4.90 0.38
N THR A 117 -22.31 5.42 1.61
CA THR A 117 -23.57 5.72 2.30
C THR A 117 -23.84 7.21 2.26
N ILE A 118 -25.08 7.60 1.96
CA ILE A 118 -25.51 8.99 1.87
C ILE A 118 -26.84 9.10 2.61
N LYS A 119 -26.95 10.00 3.58
CA LYS A 119 -28.27 10.31 4.17
C LYS A 119 -29.02 11.27 3.25
N HIS A 120 -30.32 11.04 3.12
CA HIS A 120 -31.19 11.85 2.28
C HIS A 120 -32.59 11.98 2.88
N ALA A 121 -33.24 13.11 2.65
CA ALA A 121 -34.62 13.37 3.07
C ALA A 121 -35.29 14.40 2.16
N LYS A 122 -36.63 14.46 2.22
CA LYS A 122 -37.41 15.54 1.62
C LYS A 122 -37.22 16.81 2.42
N PHE A 123 -37.04 17.93 1.74
CA PHE A 123 -37.09 19.24 2.40
C PHE A 123 -38.53 19.54 2.85
N GLY A 124 -38.73 19.76 4.15
CA GLY A 124 -40.04 20.07 4.74
C GLY A 124 -41.17 19.16 4.27
N THR A 125 -42.10 19.71 3.48
CA THR A 125 -43.29 19.02 2.94
C THR A 125 -43.33 18.99 1.41
N ASP A 126 -42.18 19.09 0.73
CA ASP A 126 -42.10 19.03 -0.73
C ASP A 126 -42.60 17.68 -1.29
N GLY A 127 -42.70 17.54 -2.61
CA GLY A 127 -43.01 16.27 -3.27
C GLY A 127 -41.89 15.22 -3.11
N ASN A 128 -42.20 13.96 -3.43
CA ASN A 128 -41.17 12.92 -3.52
C ASN A 128 -40.23 13.23 -4.70
N SER A 129 -38.98 12.75 -4.63
CA SER A 129 -37.94 13.09 -5.62
C SER A 129 -36.99 11.93 -5.88
N THR A 130 -36.45 11.82 -7.09
CA THR A 130 -35.46 10.80 -7.46
C THR A 130 -34.07 11.41 -7.65
N TRP A 131 -33.05 10.64 -7.30
CA TRP A 131 -31.64 10.96 -7.57
C TRP A 131 -30.83 9.69 -7.81
N GLU A 132 -29.64 9.85 -8.37
CA GLU A 132 -28.69 8.76 -8.58
C GLU A 132 -27.28 9.15 -8.17
N LEU A 133 -26.52 8.16 -7.68
CA LEU A 133 -25.08 8.30 -7.52
C LEU A 133 -24.40 8.08 -8.88
N ARG A 134 -23.34 8.83 -9.14
CA ARG A 134 -22.41 8.63 -10.25
C ARG A 134 -20.97 8.62 -9.76
N ALA A 135 -20.09 7.94 -10.47
CA ALA A 135 -18.66 7.86 -10.17
C ALA A 135 -17.79 8.19 -11.38
N SER A 136 -16.56 8.63 -11.12
CA SER A 136 -15.53 8.93 -12.10
C SER A 136 -14.18 8.39 -11.64
N THR A 137 -13.51 7.62 -12.49
CA THR A 137 -12.13 7.13 -12.32
C THR A 137 -11.12 7.84 -13.22
N ASN A 138 -11.55 8.94 -13.88
CA ASN A 138 -10.73 9.73 -14.82
C ASN A 138 -10.63 11.21 -14.39
N GLY A 139 -10.44 11.44 -13.09
CA GLY A 139 -10.27 12.78 -12.50
C GLY A 139 -11.50 13.68 -12.58
N GLY A 140 -12.69 13.12 -12.78
CA GLY A 140 -13.94 13.88 -12.97
C GLY A 140 -14.25 14.22 -14.43
N SER A 141 -13.49 13.71 -15.40
CA SER A 141 -13.67 14.01 -16.83
C SER A 141 -14.99 13.46 -17.40
N THR A 142 -15.40 12.26 -16.96
CA THR A 142 -16.75 11.71 -17.20
C THR A 142 -17.25 10.99 -15.95
N PHE A 143 -18.57 10.99 -15.74
CA PHE A 143 -19.24 10.37 -14.60
C PHE A 143 -20.30 9.36 -15.06
N THR A 144 -20.16 8.09 -14.69
CA THR A 144 -21.09 6.99 -15.00
C THR A 144 -21.99 6.66 -13.81
N LYS A 145 -23.19 6.14 -14.06
CA LYS A 145 -24.16 5.81 -13.01
C LYS A 145 -23.69 4.66 -12.12
N VAL A 146 -23.96 4.77 -10.82
CA VAL A 146 -23.70 3.77 -9.79
C VAL A 146 -25.02 3.31 -9.19
N GLY A 147 -25.25 1.99 -9.22
CA GLY A 147 -26.41 1.36 -8.58
C GLY A 147 -27.77 1.84 -9.09
N SER A 148 -28.78 1.71 -8.23
CA SER A 148 -30.17 2.07 -8.51
C SER A 148 -30.43 3.57 -8.35
N THR A 149 -31.44 4.08 -9.05
CA THR A 149 -32.04 5.39 -8.71
C THR A 149 -32.68 5.29 -7.32
N ILE A 150 -32.38 6.24 -6.44
CA ILE A 150 -32.97 6.35 -5.10
C ILE A 150 -34.21 7.25 -5.16
N THR A 151 -35.31 6.81 -4.55
CA THR A 151 -36.51 7.64 -4.35
C THR A 151 -36.52 8.19 -2.92
N THR A 152 -36.48 9.50 -2.78
CA THR A 152 -36.58 10.23 -1.52
C THR A 152 -38.05 10.51 -1.22
N SER A 153 -38.60 9.77 -0.25
CA SER A 153 -40.01 9.79 0.15
C SER A 153 -40.26 10.14 1.62
N SER A 154 -39.24 10.06 2.48
CA SER A 154 -39.32 10.39 3.92
C SER A 154 -39.01 11.87 4.20
N THR A 155 -39.63 12.43 5.25
CA THR A 155 -39.30 13.74 5.83
C THR A 155 -38.26 13.65 6.95
N THR A 156 -37.74 12.46 7.24
CA THR A 156 -36.59 12.21 8.13
C THR A 156 -35.42 11.63 7.32
N LEU A 157 -34.17 11.83 7.78
CA LEU A 157 -33.00 11.25 7.13
C LEU A 157 -33.14 9.72 7.01
N GLN A 158 -33.03 9.21 5.79
CA GLN A 158 -32.86 7.80 5.47
C GLN A 158 -31.47 7.61 4.87
N THR A 159 -30.84 6.46 5.10
CA THR A 159 -29.53 6.15 4.51
C THR A 159 -29.71 5.38 3.21
N ALA A 160 -29.25 5.94 2.10
CA ALA A 160 -29.02 5.20 0.86
C ALA A 160 -27.62 4.61 0.88
N THR A 161 -27.49 3.31 0.64
CA THR A 161 -26.21 2.60 0.60
C THR A 161 -25.96 2.05 -0.79
N PHE A 162 -24.79 2.36 -1.35
CA PHE A 162 -24.31 1.85 -2.64
C PHE A 162 -23.09 0.97 -2.39
N THR A 163 -23.21 -0.32 -2.67
CA THR A 163 -22.02 -1.17 -2.82
C THR A 163 -21.34 -0.82 -4.15
N VAL A 164 -20.03 -0.60 -4.08
CA VAL A 164 -19.18 -0.21 -5.21
C VAL A 164 -17.90 -1.05 -5.19
N SER A 165 -17.05 -0.91 -6.22
CA SER A 165 -15.78 -1.65 -6.32
C SER A 165 -14.79 -0.84 -7.13
N TYR A 166 -14.45 0.35 -6.62
CA TYR A 166 -13.48 1.24 -7.24
C TYR A 166 -12.11 1.09 -6.57
N THR A 167 -11.08 0.78 -7.34
CA THR A 167 -9.69 0.73 -6.88
C THR A 167 -8.96 2.02 -7.23
N GLY A 168 -8.13 2.51 -6.32
CA GLY A 168 -7.41 3.78 -6.51
C GLY A 168 -8.33 5.01 -6.51
N ASN A 169 -7.93 6.07 -7.21
CA ASN A 169 -8.59 7.37 -7.13
C ASN A 169 -9.98 7.38 -7.80
N VAL A 170 -11.02 7.70 -7.01
CA VAL A 170 -12.41 7.81 -7.48
C VAL A 170 -13.06 9.12 -7.02
N ARG A 171 -13.89 9.72 -7.87
CA ARG A 171 -14.77 10.85 -7.53
C ARG A 171 -16.22 10.44 -7.62
N PHE A 172 -17.07 11.01 -6.78
CA PHE A 172 -18.51 10.81 -6.82
C PHE A 172 -19.26 12.10 -7.16
N SER A 173 -20.45 11.92 -7.74
CA SER A 173 -21.43 12.97 -7.99
C SER A 173 -22.83 12.48 -7.65
N ILE A 174 -23.58 13.27 -6.89
CA ILE A 174 -24.96 13.03 -6.51
C ILE A 174 -25.82 13.90 -7.42
N VAL A 175 -26.69 13.29 -8.24
CA VAL A 175 -27.45 14.00 -9.29
C VAL A 175 -28.94 13.76 -9.09
N LYS A 176 -29.73 14.84 -8.95
CA LYS A 176 -31.20 14.76 -8.91
C LYS A 176 -31.75 14.53 -10.32
N THR A 177 -32.65 13.56 -10.49
CA THR A 177 -33.02 13.01 -11.80
C THR A 177 -34.45 13.29 -12.26
N ASP A 178 -35.37 13.64 -11.35
CA ASP A 178 -36.77 13.91 -11.73
C ASP A 178 -37.02 15.31 -12.35
N GLY A 179 -36.04 16.22 -12.27
CA GLY A 179 -36.14 17.58 -12.82
C GLY A 179 -37.13 18.53 -12.13
N SER A 180 -37.87 18.08 -11.12
CA SER A 180 -38.88 18.89 -10.43
C SER A 180 -38.28 19.88 -9.43
N THR A 181 -39.04 20.94 -9.16
CA THR A 181 -38.67 22.00 -8.20
C THR A 181 -38.67 21.54 -6.74
N ASN A 182 -39.16 20.33 -6.45
CA ASN A 182 -39.11 19.70 -5.13
C ASN A 182 -37.66 19.54 -4.66
N ARG A 183 -37.41 19.89 -3.39
CA ARG A 183 -36.07 19.86 -2.81
C ARG A 183 -35.82 18.59 -1.99
N ILE A 184 -34.60 18.09 -2.09
CA ILE A 184 -34.06 17.06 -1.20
C ILE A 184 -32.90 17.65 -0.39
N ASN A 185 -32.82 17.25 0.87
CA ASN A 185 -31.61 17.39 1.67
C ASN A 185 -30.75 16.13 1.47
N ILE A 186 -29.43 16.33 1.37
CA ILE A 186 -28.36 15.35 1.27
C ILE A 186 -27.37 15.65 2.40
N ASP A 187 -26.98 14.64 3.14
CA ASP A 187 -26.22 14.78 4.38
C ASP A 187 -25.41 13.52 4.71
N ASP A 188 -24.51 13.60 5.69
CA ASP A 188 -23.66 12.50 6.20
C ASP A 188 -23.20 11.52 5.10
N ILE A 189 -22.44 12.05 4.14
CA ILE A 189 -21.80 11.23 3.12
C ILE A 189 -20.63 10.49 3.77
N THR A 190 -20.60 9.17 3.61
CA THR A 190 -19.50 8.30 4.03
C THR A 190 -19.07 7.48 2.83
N ILE A 191 -17.87 7.76 2.33
CA ILE A 191 -17.18 6.91 1.36
C ILE A 191 -16.26 6.01 2.18
N SER A 192 -16.72 4.79 2.43
CA SER A 192 -15.93 3.78 3.11
C SER A 192 -15.12 3.01 2.07
N ASN A 193 -13.80 3.00 2.22
CA ASN A 193 -13.01 1.90 1.67
C ASN A 193 -13.18 0.70 2.60
N SER A 194 -14.39 0.12 2.63
CA SER A 194 -14.68 -1.12 3.35
C SER A 194 -14.22 -2.31 2.51
N SER A 195 -12.90 -2.45 2.39
CA SER A 195 -12.27 -3.77 2.42
C SER A 195 -13.22 -4.95 2.73
N THR A 196 -13.57 -5.74 1.71
CA THR A 196 -14.31 -7.03 1.77
C THR A 196 -14.16 -7.78 0.46
N GLY A 197 -13.39 -8.88 0.43
CA GLY A 197 -13.36 -9.79 -0.72
C GLY A 197 -14.61 -10.67 -0.85
N GLY A 198 -15.07 -10.87 -2.10
CA GLY A 198 -16.17 -11.77 -2.44
C GLY A 198 -15.75 -13.24 -2.43
N GLY A 199 -15.63 -13.83 -1.24
CA GLY A 199 -15.17 -15.21 -1.08
C GLY A 199 -16.20 -16.28 -1.50
N GLY A 200 -15.73 -17.28 -2.24
CA GLY A 200 -16.32 -18.63 -2.28
C GLY A 200 -15.45 -19.62 -1.50
N GLY A 201 -15.51 -19.68 -0.16
CA GLY A 201 -16.32 -18.84 0.72
C GLY A 201 -16.03 -19.06 2.20
N GLY A 202 -16.72 -18.30 3.07
CA GLY A 202 -16.69 -18.52 4.53
C GLY A 202 -15.76 -17.62 5.36
N GLY A 203 -15.16 -16.58 4.77
CA GLY A 203 -14.40 -15.57 5.52
C GLY A 203 -14.20 -14.29 4.70
N GLY A 204 -14.53 -13.13 5.27
CA GLY A 204 -14.30 -11.83 4.60
C GLY A 204 -12.82 -11.48 4.60
N SER A 205 -12.30 -11.01 3.45
CA SER A 205 -10.93 -10.49 3.34
C SER A 205 -10.85 -8.99 3.57
N THR A 206 -9.66 -8.50 3.91
CA THR A 206 -9.49 -7.31 4.73
C THR A 206 -8.88 -6.12 3.98
N PRO A 207 -9.24 -4.90 4.37
CA PRO A 207 -8.67 -3.17 3.57
C PRO A 207 -7.97 -3.11 2.21
N GLY A 208 -7.07 -4.05 2.00
CA GLY A 208 -6.02 -4.10 0.98
C GLY A 208 -5.12 -5.33 1.21
N ASP A 209 -5.67 -6.40 1.79
CA ASP A 209 -5.14 -7.75 1.63
C ASP A 209 -4.84 -7.98 0.14
N ASP A 210 -3.81 -8.75 -0.14
CA ASP A 210 -3.30 -9.02 -1.49
C ASP A 210 -2.73 -7.79 -2.23
N ASP A 211 -2.81 -6.57 -1.67
CA ASP A 211 -2.35 -5.38 -2.40
C ASP A 211 -0.82 -5.40 -2.54
N ASN A 212 -0.36 -5.18 -3.78
CA ASN A 212 1.04 -5.15 -4.14
C ASN A 212 1.86 -4.09 -3.36
N MET A 213 1.22 -3.14 -2.69
CA MET A 213 1.79 -2.09 -1.84
C MET A 213 1.36 -2.19 -0.36
N LEU A 214 0.72 -3.28 0.10
CA LEU A 214 0.23 -3.41 1.49
C LEU A 214 1.32 -3.15 2.55
N LEU A 215 2.55 -3.55 2.26
CA LEU A 215 3.71 -3.37 3.14
C LEU A 215 4.18 -1.92 3.27
N GLY A 216 3.78 -0.99 2.40
CA GLY A 216 4.25 0.41 2.42
C GLY A 216 4.83 0.87 1.08
N ASN A 217 5.39 2.09 1.05
CA ASN A 217 5.92 2.74 -0.14
C ASN A 217 7.42 3.04 0.05
N PRO A 218 8.33 2.12 -0.31
CA PRO A 218 9.71 2.11 0.17
C PRO A 218 10.53 3.40 -0.03
N SER A 219 10.19 4.19 -1.03
CA SER A 219 10.90 5.43 -1.38
C SER A 219 10.01 6.66 -1.42
N ASN A 220 8.78 6.59 -0.85
CA ASN A 220 7.76 7.62 -1.00
C ASN A 220 7.54 8.04 -2.48
N ALA A 221 7.51 7.04 -3.37
CA ALA A 221 7.30 7.23 -4.80
C ALA A 221 5.92 7.85 -5.07
N THR A 222 5.82 8.70 -6.10
CA THR A 222 4.56 9.38 -6.45
C THR A 222 4.25 9.31 -7.95
N THR A 223 2.97 9.34 -8.30
CA THR A 223 2.48 9.34 -9.69
C THR A 223 2.70 10.66 -10.43
N SER A 224 3.42 11.62 -9.83
CA SER A 224 3.76 12.89 -10.48
C SER A 224 4.95 12.71 -11.41
N THR A 225 4.82 13.15 -12.66
CA THR A 225 5.91 13.15 -13.64
C THR A 225 7.07 14.08 -13.28
N SER A 226 6.89 14.97 -12.29
CA SER A 226 8.00 15.73 -11.69
C SER A 226 8.94 14.85 -10.85
N ASN A 227 8.46 13.71 -10.35
CA ASN A 227 9.21 12.75 -9.54
C ASN A 227 9.87 11.68 -10.43
N TYR A 228 10.49 12.10 -11.54
CA TYR A 228 10.90 11.22 -12.64
C TYR A 228 12.01 10.20 -12.30
N THR A 229 12.73 10.39 -11.20
CA THR A 229 13.69 9.42 -10.66
C THR A 229 13.05 8.42 -9.69
N ASN A 230 11.79 8.62 -9.32
CA ASN A 230 11.09 7.88 -8.26
C ASN A 230 9.56 7.85 -8.54
N PHE A 231 9.21 7.50 -9.78
CA PHE A 231 7.86 7.62 -10.33
C PHE A 231 7.04 6.37 -10.02
N LEU A 232 5.97 6.52 -9.22
CA LEU A 232 5.11 5.41 -8.84
C LEU A 232 4.24 4.97 -10.04
N MET A 233 4.34 3.70 -10.39
CA MET A 233 3.47 3.03 -11.35
C MET A 233 2.75 1.88 -10.65
N VAL A 234 1.46 2.04 -10.38
CA VAL A 234 0.60 1.00 -9.82
C VAL A 234 0.04 0.16 -10.97
N ARG A 235 0.13 -1.17 -10.88
CA ARG A 235 -0.48 -2.11 -11.85
C ARG A 235 -1.24 -3.21 -11.12
N THR A 236 -2.11 -3.90 -11.86
CA THR A 236 -2.90 -5.04 -11.36
C THR A 236 -2.07 -6.14 -10.72
N TYR A 237 -0.88 -6.43 -11.27
CA TYR A 237 -0.10 -7.62 -10.92
C TYR A 237 1.19 -7.33 -10.15
N TYR A 238 1.60 -6.07 -10.03
CA TYR A 238 2.75 -5.56 -9.27
C TYR A 238 2.73 -4.03 -9.29
N SER A 239 3.38 -3.40 -8.33
CA SER A 239 3.57 -1.94 -8.27
C SER A 239 5.07 -1.60 -8.22
N LEU A 240 5.49 -0.47 -8.76
CA LEU A 240 6.92 -0.11 -8.82
C LEU A 240 7.18 1.39 -8.67
N SER A 241 8.38 1.72 -8.19
CA SER A 241 9.01 3.02 -8.43
C SER A 241 9.93 2.91 -9.63
N TYR A 242 9.67 3.69 -10.69
CA TYR A 242 10.48 3.73 -11.90
C TYR A 242 11.41 4.96 -11.91
N HIS A 243 12.65 4.76 -12.37
CA HIS A 243 13.65 5.82 -12.46
C HIS A 243 14.00 6.08 -13.93
N ARG A 244 13.39 7.12 -14.51
CA ARG A 244 13.51 7.49 -15.95
C ARG A 244 14.95 7.41 -16.45
N ASP A 245 15.86 8.07 -15.75
CA ASP A 245 17.26 8.22 -16.19
C ASP A 245 18.15 6.99 -15.92
N ARG A 246 17.60 5.94 -15.29
CA ARG A 246 18.24 4.63 -15.14
C ARG A 246 17.72 3.61 -16.15
N GLY A 247 16.56 3.83 -16.77
CA GLY A 247 15.89 2.82 -17.61
C GLY A 247 15.40 1.58 -16.83
N THR A 248 15.34 1.64 -15.49
CA THR A 248 15.03 0.51 -14.61
C THR A 248 14.09 0.93 -13.48
N PRO A 249 13.39 -0.01 -12.82
CA PRO A 249 12.82 0.25 -11.51
C PRO A 249 13.91 0.54 -10.47
N ASN A 250 13.54 1.30 -9.45
CA ASN A 250 14.25 1.37 -8.17
C ASN A 250 13.92 0.13 -7.34
N TRP A 251 12.62 -0.14 -7.22
CA TRP A 251 12.02 -1.33 -6.62
C TRP A 251 10.72 -1.69 -7.34
N VAL A 252 10.33 -2.96 -7.23
CA VAL A 252 9.03 -3.52 -7.62
C VAL A 252 8.52 -4.35 -6.43
N SER A 253 7.24 -4.18 -6.10
CA SER A 253 6.55 -4.83 -4.99
C SER A 253 5.35 -5.62 -5.49
N TRP A 254 5.14 -6.84 -4.99
CA TRP A 254 3.99 -7.67 -5.33
C TRP A 254 3.60 -8.65 -4.21
N HIS A 255 2.31 -8.99 -4.15
CA HIS A 255 1.82 -10.14 -3.39
C HIS A 255 1.84 -11.40 -4.26
N ILE A 256 1.94 -12.58 -3.65
CA ILE A 256 1.65 -13.85 -4.34
C ILE A 256 1.01 -14.83 -3.36
N LYS A 257 -0.11 -15.39 -3.81
CA LYS A 257 -0.77 -16.57 -3.21
C LYS A 257 -1.07 -17.62 -4.27
N SER A 258 -1.70 -18.72 -3.85
CA SER A 258 -2.03 -19.85 -4.73
C SER A 258 -2.91 -19.48 -5.94
N ALA A 259 -3.70 -18.41 -5.85
CA ALA A 259 -4.57 -17.94 -6.93
C ALA A 259 -3.83 -17.22 -8.09
N ASP A 260 -2.60 -16.75 -7.87
CA ASP A 260 -1.76 -16.16 -8.93
C ASP A 260 -1.04 -17.21 -9.78
N LEU A 261 -0.97 -18.44 -9.24
CA LEU A 261 -0.38 -19.60 -9.89
C LEU A 261 -1.47 -20.38 -10.64
N GLY A 262 -1.17 -20.74 -11.88
CA GLY A 262 -2.03 -21.51 -12.76
C GLY A 262 -1.24 -22.13 -13.91
N SER A 263 -1.94 -22.45 -15.00
CA SER A 263 -1.39 -23.15 -16.17
C SER A 263 -1.26 -22.28 -17.42
N ALA A 264 -1.20 -20.95 -17.28
CA ALA A 264 -0.94 -20.08 -18.44
C ALA A 264 0.53 -20.16 -18.86
N ASP A 265 0.76 -20.37 -20.15
CA ASP A 265 2.10 -20.44 -20.74
C ASP A 265 2.90 -19.15 -20.54
N ARG A 266 4.23 -19.30 -20.49
CA ARG A 266 5.16 -18.17 -20.47
C ARG A 266 5.16 -17.44 -21.82
N GLN A 267 4.87 -16.14 -21.82
CA GLN A 267 4.55 -15.39 -23.04
C GLN A 267 5.77 -14.92 -23.86
N ASP A 268 6.91 -14.64 -23.20
CA ASP A 268 8.13 -14.10 -23.82
C ASP A 268 7.94 -12.79 -24.64
N ASP A 269 6.84 -12.09 -24.43
CA ASP A 269 6.42 -10.89 -25.16
C ASP A 269 7.08 -9.61 -24.63
N PHE A 270 8.42 -9.66 -24.46
CA PHE A 270 9.26 -8.55 -24.02
C PHE A 270 9.00 -7.30 -24.86
N ARG A 271 8.50 -6.23 -24.23
CA ARG A 271 8.04 -5.03 -24.95
C ARG A 271 8.17 -3.75 -24.13
N ALA A 272 8.33 -2.66 -24.87
CA ALA A 272 8.32 -1.31 -24.33
C ALA A 272 7.00 -0.99 -23.59
N ASP A 273 7.13 -0.22 -22.53
CA ASP A 273 5.98 0.21 -21.73
C ASP A 273 5.38 1.51 -22.29
N ALA A 274 4.35 1.35 -23.13
CA ALA A 274 3.63 2.44 -23.75
C ALA A 274 2.85 3.34 -22.77
N THR A 275 2.81 3.01 -21.46
CA THR A 275 2.19 3.85 -20.42
C THR A 275 3.19 4.77 -19.70
N LEU A 276 4.48 4.71 -20.04
CA LEU A 276 5.46 5.70 -19.59
C LEU A 276 5.11 7.11 -20.11
N PRO A 277 5.35 8.17 -19.32
CA PRO A 277 5.06 9.55 -19.72
C PRO A 277 5.69 9.96 -21.06
N SER A 278 4.99 10.80 -21.83
CA SER A 278 5.44 11.26 -23.15
C SER A 278 6.82 11.93 -23.09
N GLY A 279 7.68 11.58 -24.04
CA GLY A 279 9.07 12.06 -24.11
C GLY A 279 10.06 11.33 -23.20
N TRP A 280 9.63 10.38 -22.36
CA TRP A 280 10.55 9.51 -21.62
C TRP A 280 11.06 8.38 -22.53
N TYR A 281 12.31 7.95 -22.32
CA TYR A 281 12.87 6.83 -23.06
C TYR A 281 12.15 5.53 -22.67
N GLN A 282 11.50 4.90 -23.65
CA GLN A 282 10.89 3.58 -23.49
C GLN A 282 11.93 2.52 -23.84
N VAL A 283 12.43 1.82 -22.82
CA VAL A 283 13.37 0.70 -22.99
C VAL A 283 12.74 -0.39 -23.86
N GLN A 284 13.47 -0.84 -24.87
CA GLN A 284 13.01 -1.83 -25.84
C GLN A 284 13.50 -3.22 -25.45
N SER A 285 12.88 -4.27 -25.99
CA SER A 285 13.43 -5.62 -25.86
C SER A 285 14.82 -5.74 -26.50
N THR A 286 15.10 -4.96 -27.55
CA THR A 286 16.40 -4.87 -28.22
C THR A 286 17.49 -4.14 -27.42
N SER A 287 17.15 -3.32 -26.42
CA SER A 287 18.10 -2.58 -25.57
C SER A 287 19.14 -3.47 -24.87
N TYR A 288 18.81 -4.75 -24.68
CA TYR A 288 19.66 -5.74 -24.00
C TYR A 288 20.50 -6.58 -24.98
N SER A 289 20.25 -6.50 -26.29
CA SER A 289 20.88 -7.34 -27.31
C SER A 289 22.39 -7.11 -27.38
N GLY A 290 23.17 -8.19 -27.30
CA GLY A 290 24.64 -8.13 -27.35
C GLY A 290 25.32 -7.56 -26.09
N SER A 291 24.58 -7.20 -25.06
CA SER A 291 25.13 -6.61 -23.81
C SER A 291 25.93 -7.61 -22.95
N GLY A 292 25.60 -8.90 -23.02
CA GLY A 292 26.08 -9.91 -22.08
C GLY A 292 25.28 -9.99 -20.77
N PHE A 293 24.15 -9.30 -20.67
CA PHE A 293 23.20 -9.35 -19.54
C PHE A 293 21.84 -9.88 -19.99
N ASP A 294 21.17 -10.58 -19.08
CA ASP A 294 19.80 -11.03 -19.26
C ASP A 294 18.80 -9.90 -18.97
N ARG A 295 17.58 -10.07 -19.50
CA ARG A 295 16.39 -9.29 -19.12
C ARG A 295 15.85 -9.83 -17.79
N GLY A 296 16.56 -9.53 -16.71
CA GLY A 296 16.22 -9.95 -15.35
C GLY A 296 14.90 -9.36 -14.92
N HIS A 297 13.90 -10.20 -14.66
CA HIS A 297 12.59 -9.75 -14.20
C HIS A 297 12.68 -9.31 -12.73
N ASN A 298 11.85 -8.34 -12.34
CA ASN A 298 11.65 -8.05 -10.92
C ASN A 298 10.52 -8.91 -10.38
N CYS A 299 9.27 -8.64 -10.76
CA CYS A 299 8.16 -9.61 -10.61
C CYS A 299 8.30 -10.70 -11.70
N PRO A 300 8.57 -11.98 -11.36
CA PRO A 300 8.92 -12.98 -12.35
C PRO A 300 7.69 -13.58 -13.02
N SER A 301 7.83 -13.98 -14.29
CA SER A 301 6.76 -14.64 -15.07
C SER A 301 6.13 -15.85 -14.35
N ALA A 302 6.93 -16.61 -13.60
CA ALA A 302 6.44 -17.81 -12.90
C ALA A 302 5.59 -17.52 -11.64
N ASP A 303 5.54 -16.25 -11.17
CA ASP A 303 4.65 -15.81 -10.08
C ASP A 303 3.28 -15.32 -10.61
N ARG A 304 3.08 -15.35 -11.93
CA ARG A 304 1.91 -14.85 -12.64
C ARG A 304 1.52 -15.81 -13.77
N THR A 305 0.98 -16.97 -13.42
CA THR A 305 0.52 -18.00 -14.38
C THR A 305 -0.97 -18.31 -14.29
N SER A 306 -1.74 -17.54 -13.52
CA SER A 306 -3.21 -17.61 -13.45
C SER A 306 -3.91 -17.29 -14.77
N THR A 307 -3.37 -16.36 -15.56
CA THR A 307 -3.87 -16.01 -16.91
C THR A 307 -2.76 -15.54 -17.84
N THR A 308 -2.99 -15.65 -19.15
CA THR A 308 -2.14 -15.09 -20.22
C THR A 308 -1.85 -13.60 -19.99
N THR A 309 -2.85 -12.83 -19.56
CA THR A 309 -2.72 -11.39 -19.27
C THR A 309 -1.84 -11.12 -18.05
N ALA A 310 -1.97 -11.90 -16.98
CA ALA A 310 -1.10 -11.81 -15.81
C ALA A 310 0.35 -12.12 -16.18
N ASN A 311 0.57 -13.14 -17.00
CA ASN A 311 1.90 -13.54 -17.44
C ASN A 311 2.55 -12.48 -18.34
N SER A 312 1.84 -12.07 -19.41
CA SER A 312 2.26 -11.01 -20.34
C SER A 312 2.58 -9.69 -19.62
N ALA A 313 1.89 -9.36 -18.52
CA ALA A 313 2.19 -8.15 -17.75
C ALA A 313 3.61 -8.14 -17.16
N THR A 314 4.22 -9.29 -16.87
CA THR A 314 5.60 -9.37 -16.36
C THR A 314 6.67 -9.01 -17.40
N PHE A 315 6.33 -9.04 -18.70
CA PHE A 315 7.25 -8.80 -19.81
C PHE A 315 7.38 -7.33 -20.26
N LEU A 316 6.76 -6.39 -19.55
CA LEU A 316 7.02 -4.95 -19.76
C LEU A 316 8.46 -4.62 -19.35
N MET A 317 9.19 -3.87 -20.19
CA MET A 317 10.60 -3.54 -19.90
C MET A 317 10.79 -2.67 -18.64
N THR A 318 9.73 -2.03 -18.13
CA THR A 318 9.72 -1.35 -16.82
C THR A 318 9.84 -2.30 -15.61
N ASN A 319 9.61 -3.60 -15.81
CA ASN A 319 9.85 -4.66 -14.83
C ASN A 319 11.26 -5.28 -14.95
N MET A 320 12.14 -4.75 -15.82
CA MET A 320 13.43 -5.38 -16.14
C MET A 320 14.65 -4.64 -15.54
N ILE A 321 15.69 -5.41 -15.21
CA ILE A 321 17.04 -4.93 -14.90
C ILE A 321 18.09 -5.72 -15.71
N PRO A 322 19.24 -5.12 -16.07
CA PRO A 322 20.38 -5.86 -16.60
C PRO A 322 20.97 -6.78 -15.52
N GLN A 323 20.69 -8.08 -15.63
CA GLN A 323 21.11 -9.07 -14.63
C GLN A 323 22.18 -10.01 -15.23
N ALA A 324 23.24 -10.28 -14.48
CA ALA A 324 24.30 -11.19 -14.92
C ALA A 324 23.72 -12.61 -15.09
N PRO A 325 23.98 -13.33 -16.19
CA PRO A 325 23.32 -14.61 -16.47
C PRO A 325 23.39 -15.66 -15.35
N ASN A 326 24.52 -15.84 -14.67
CA ASN A 326 24.59 -16.78 -13.54
C ASN A 326 23.84 -16.29 -12.29
N ASN A 327 23.70 -14.97 -12.11
CA ASN A 327 22.85 -14.40 -11.07
C ASN A 327 21.37 -14.69 -11.39
N ASN A 328 20.90 -14.31 -12.58
CA ASN A 328 19.52 -14.55 -13.04
C ASN A 328 19.15 -16.05 -13.06
N GLN A 329 19.87 -16.85 -13.85
CA GLN A 329 19.50 -18.22 -14.22
C GLN A 329 19.79 -19.26 -13.14
N GLN A 330 20.60 -18.92 -12.13
CA GLN A 330 20.96 -19.83 -11.03
C GLN A 330 20.53 -19.26 -9.68
N THR A 331 21.25 -18.28 -9.15
CA THR A 331 21.03 -17.76 -7.79
C THR A 331 19.62 -17.22 -7.60
N TRP A 332 19.15 -16.38 -8.52
CA TRP A 332 17.84 -15.75 -8.48
C TRP A 332 16.71 -16.75 -8.74
N ALA A 333 16.82 -17.52 -9.82
CA ALA A 333 15.88 -18.60 -10.12
C ALA A 333 15.71 -19.60 -8.96
N ASN A 334 16.78 -19.95 -8.25
CA ASN A 334 16.73 -20.82 -7.07
C ASN A 334 15.99 -20.17 -5.89
N MET A 335 16.15 -18.87 -5.66
CA MET A 335 15.40 -18.13 -4.63
C MET A 335 13.91 -18.06 -5.00
N GLU A 336 13.59 -17.76 -6.25
CA GLU A 336 12.20 -17.64 -6.71
C GLU A 336 11.47 -18.99 -6.75
N ASN A 337 12.16 -20.07 -7.13
CA ASN A 337 11.63 -21.41 -7.01
C ASN A 337 11.34 -21.76 -5.54
N TYR A 338 12.24 -21.41 -4.61
CA TYR A 338 11.99 -21.59 -3.18
C TYR A 338 10.77 -20.79 -2.70
N ILE A 339 10.62 -19.52 -3.10
CA ILE A 339 9.44 -18.71 -2.76
C ILE A 339 8.15 -19.41 -3.20
N ARG A 340 8.10 -19.92 -4.44
CA ARG A 340 6.93 -20.69 -4.92
C ARG A 340 6.67 -21.98 -4.14
N THR A 341 7.69 -22.63 -3.55
CA THR A 341 7.45 -23.78 -2.65
C THR A 341 6.69 -23.38 -1.38
N LEU A 342 6.90 -22.18 -0.85
CA LEU A 342 6.13 -21.66 0.30
C LEU A 342 4.65 -21.54 -0.04
N ILE A 343 4.34 -21.06 -1.25
CA ILE A 343 2.97 -20.93 -1.75
C ILE A 343 2.29 -22.31 -1.85
N THR A 344 2.99 -23.30 -2.41
CA THR A 344 2.48 -24.68 -2.45
C THR A 344 2.34 -25.33 -1.07
N ALA A 345 3.02 -24.81 -0.05
CA ALA A 345 2.91 -25.24 1.35
C ALA A 345 1.80 -24.51 2.14
N GLY A 346 0.92 -23.75 1.48
CA GLY A 346 -0.19 -23.04 2.13
C GLY A 346 0.22 -21.71 2.78
N ASN A 347 1.22 -21.04 2.22
CA ASN A 347 1.59 -19.67 2.58
C ASN A 347 1.18 -18.70 1.46
N GLU A 348 1.15 -17.42 1.79
CA GLU A 348 1.35 -16.34 0.83
C GLU A 348 2.59 -15.55 1.19
N VAL A 349 3.12 -14.79 0.24
CA VAL A 349 4.21 -13.87 0.51
C VAL A 349 3.98 -12.50 -0.11
N TYR A 350 4.49 -11.47 0.55
CA TYR A 350 4.69 -10.16 -0.05
C TYR A 350 6.19 -10.03 -0.37
N VAL A 351 6.50 -9.66 -1.61
CA VAL A 351 7.86 -9.55 -2.12
C VAL A 351 8.13 -8.11 -2.53
N ILE A 352 9.24 -7.55 -2.03
CA ILE A 352 9.80 -6.30 -2.54
C ILE A 352 11.18 -6.63 -3.11
N MET A 353 11.43 -6.30 -4.37
CA MET A 353 12.71 -6.50 -5.07
C MET A 353 13.21 -5.17 -5.61
N GLY A 354 14.53 -5.01 -5.69
CA GLY A 354 15.12 -3.87 -6.39
C GLY A 354 16.60 -4.05 -6.71
N SER A 355 17.22 -2.96 -7.15
CA SER A 355 18.64 -2.97 -7.51
C SER A 355 19.30 -1.60 -7.29
N TYR A 356 20.57 -1.60 -6.92
CA TYR A 356 21.33 -0.38 -6.63
C TYR A 356 22.78 -0.45 -7.13
N GLY A 357 23.48 0.69 -7.01
CA GLY A 357 24.85 0.88 -7.47
C GLY A 357 24.98 0.83 -9.00
N THR A 358 26.22 0.76 -9.48
CA THR A 358 26.58 0.65 -10.89
C THR A 358 27.79 -0.27 -11.06
N GLY A 359 27.87 -1.00 -12.17
CA GLY A 359 29.03 -1.86 -12.48
C GLY A 359 28.81 -3.35 -12.23
N GLY A 360 27.69 -3.91 -12.72
CA GLY A 360 27.49 -5.35 -12.78
C GLY A 360 28.46 -6.03 -13.76
N THR A 361 28.67 -7.34 -13.64
CA THR A 361 29.60 -8.12 -14.47
C THR A 361 28.90 -9.30 -15.15
N GLY A 362 28.48 -9.08 -16.39
CA GLY A 362 27.83 -10.06 -17.25
C GLY A 362 28.83 -10.88 -18.06
N SER A 363 28.35 -11.56 -19.11
CA SER A 363 29.17 -12.43 -19.95
C SER A 363 30.23 -11.68 -20.79
N ASN A 364 30.02 -10.39 -21.01
CA ASN A 364 30.95 -9.51 -21.74
C ASN A 364 31.85 -8.68 -20.79
N GLY A 365 31.87 -8.99 -19.49
CA GLY A 365 32.63 -8.26 -18.47
C GLY A 365 31.82 -7.20 -17.73
N THR A 366 32.54 -6.29 -17.07
CA THR A 366 31.97 -5.27 -16.18
C THR A 366 31.60 -4.00 -16.94
N VAL A 367 30.36 -3.52 -16.79
CA VAL A 367 29.86 -2.27 -17.41
C VAL A 367 28.90 -1.53 -16.47
N ASN A 368 28.86 -0.21 -16.58
CA ASN A 368 27.95 0.64 -15.78
C ASN A 368 26.58 0.86 -16.44
N THR A 369 26.52 0.78 -17.77
CA THR A 369 25.33 1.02 -18.59
C THR A 369 25.35 0.13 -19.83
N ILE A 370 24.17 -0.12 -20.40
CA ILE A 370 23.97 -0.71 -21.72
C ILE A 370 23.12 0.26 -22.58
N ASP A 371 22.76 -0.14 -23.80
CA ASP A 371 21.83 0.61 -24.67
C ASP A 371 22.22 2.09 -24.89
N GLY A 372 23.48 2.33 -25.27
CA GLY A 372 24.02 3.69 -25.48
C GLY A 372 24.10 4.56 -24.21
N GLY A 373 23.80 4.02 -23.03
CA GLY A 373 23.68 4.76 -21.77
C GLY A 373 22.25 4.80 -21.20
N HIS A 374 21.23 4.38 -21.96
CA HIS A 374 19.82 4.51 -21.55
C HIS A 374 19.38 3.53 -20.45
N VAL A 375 20.11 2.45 -20.22
CA VAL A 375 19.81 1.48 -19.15
C VAL A 375 21.03 1.29 -18.25
N THR A 376 20.87 1.55 -16.96
CA THR A 376 21.89 1.38 -15.93
C THR A 376 22.03 -0.08 -15.52
N VAL A 377 23.27 -0.55 -15.42
CA VAL A 377 23.60 -1.91 -14.95
C VAL A 377 23.92 -1.83 -13.45
N PRO A 378 23.02 -2.31 -12.57
CA PRO A 378 23.26 -2.29 -11.13
C PRO A 378 24.40 -3.22 -10.76
N ASN A 379 25.09 -2.95 -9.64
CA ASN A 379 26.10 -3.88 -9.11
C ASN A 379 25.55 -4.83 -8.03
N HIS A 380 24.37 -4.55 -7.48
CA HIS A 380 23.66 -5.42 -6.55
C HIS A 380 22.17 -5.56 -6.88
N VAL A 381 21.62 -6.74 -6.61
CA VAL A 381 20.20 -7.08 -6.77
C VAL A 381 19.70 -7.68 -5.44
N TRP A 382 18.64 -7.12 -4.89
CA TRP A 382 18.12 -7.45 -3.56
C TRP A 382 16.63 -7.81 -3.59
N LYS A 383 16.20 -8.64 -2.64
CA LYS A 383 14.80 -9.08 -2.49
C LYS A 383 14.50 -9.33 -1.01
N VAL A 384 13.39 -8.77 -0.54
CA VAL A 384 12.80 -8.98 0.77
C VAL A 384 11.47 -9.71 0.59
N VAL A 385 11.24 -10.75 1.39
CA VAL A 385 10.06 -11.61 1.32
C VAL A 385 9.46 -11.73 2.72
N VAL A 386 8.26 -11.21 2.94
CA VAL A 386 7.48 -11.43 4.17
C VAL A 386 6.62 -12.67 3.98
N VAL A 387 6.80 -13.69 4.83
CA VAL A 387 6.15 -15.01 4.69
C VAL A 387 5.10 -15.22 5.77
N MET A 388 3.87 -15.54 5.36
CA MET A 388 2.74 -15.82 6.26
C MET A 388 1.91 -17.01 5.75
N PRO A 389 1.29 -17.81 6.63
CA PRO A 389 0.28 -18.78 6.21
C PRO A 389 -0.84 -18.09 5.42
N SER A 390 -1.44 -18.74 4.41
CA SER A 390 -2.52 -18.12 3.63
C SER A 390 -3.71 -17.74 4.51
N GLY A 391 -4.21 -16.51 4.37
CA GLY A 391 -5.28 -15.98 5.22
C GLY A 391 -5.87 -14.68 4.69
N ASN A 392 -6.31 -13.84 5.63
CA ASN A 392 -6.82 -12.47 5.44
C ASN A 392 -6.34 -11.62 6.63
N ASN A 393 -6.45 -10.28 6.57
CA ASN A 393 -5.97 -9.30 7.56
C ASN A 393 -4.43 -9.19 7.63
N ASP A 394 -3.77 -9.35 6.50
CA ASP A 394 -2.36 -9.69 6.35
C ASP A 394 -1.42 -8.78 7.13
N LEU A 395 -1.60 -7.46 7.02
CA LEU A 395 -0.79 -6.47 7.74
C LEU A 395 -0.88 -6.62 9.28
N SER A 396 -2.02 -7.09 9.80
CA SER A 396 -2.21 -7.39 11.24
C SER A 396 -1.67 -8.77 11.66
N ARG A 397 -1.38 -9.65 10.69
CA ARG A 397 -0.75 -10.96 10.90
C ARG A 397 0.78 -10.87 10.84
N ILE A 398 1.34 -9.72 10.45
CA ILE A 398 2.75 -9.40 10.59
C ILE A 398 3.04 -9.06 12.06
N THR A 399 3.89 -9.86 12.69
CA THR A 399 4.25 -9.79 14.10
C THR A 399 5.78 -9.88 14.26
N SER A 400 6.30 -9.64 15.46
CA SER A 400 7.75 -9.74 15.75
C SER A 400 8.34 -11.16 15.60
N SER A 401 7.50 -12.18 15.35
CA SER A 401 7.88 -13.55 14.99
C SER A 401 7.57 -13.93 13.54
N THR A 402 6.96 -13.04 12.75
CA THR A 402 6.71 -13.28 11.32
C THR A 402 8.03 -13.39 10.57
N ARG A 403 8.11 -14.37 9.65
CA ARG A 403 9.34 -14.73 8.97
C ARG A 403 9.58 -13.79 7.79
N VAL A 404 10.73 -13.11 7.81
CA VAL A 404 11.18 -12.25 6.72
C VAL A 404 12.49 -12.81 6.16
N ILE A 405 12.56 -12.96 4.84
CA ILE A 405 13.74 -13.42 4.11
C ILE A 405 14.30 -12.25 3.31
N ALA A 406 15.42 -11.68 3.75
CA ALA A 406 16.13 -10.63 3.03
C ALA A 406 17.40 -11.21 2.39
N VAL A 407 17.61 -10.91 1.11
CA VAL A 407 18.74 -11.39 0.29
C VAL A 407 19.30 -10.22 -0.51
N ASN A 408 20.63 -10.11 -0.57
CA ASN A 408 21.34 -9.07 -1.33
C ASN A 408 22.53 -9.70 -2.09
N THR A 409 22.39 -9.83 -3.41
CA THR A 409 23.37 -10.52 -4.27
C THR A 409 24.21 -9.54 -5.08
N PRO A 410 25.50 -9.80 -5.30
CA PRO A 410 26.28 -9.08 -6.30
C PRO A 410 25.83 -9.50 -7.71
N ASN A 411 25.65 -8.52 -8.61
CA ASN A 411 25.19 -8.71 -9.98
C ASN A 411 26.34 -9.14 -10.90
N ILE A 412 26.93 -10.32 -10.62
CA ILE A 412 28.15 -10.80 -11.26
C ILE A 412 28.05 -12.27 -11.67
N ASN A 413 28.71 -12.66 -12.75
CA ASN A 413 28.73 -14.05 -13.22
C ASN A 413 29.51 -15.03 -12.33
N THR A 414 30.26 -14.56 -11.33
CA THR A 414 30.99 -15.38 -10.34
C THR A 414 30.24 -15.57 -9.01
N VAL A 415 28.95 -15.25 -9.00
CA VAL A 415 28.04 -15.46 -7.87
C VAL A 415 27.85 -16.95 -7.55
N ASN A 416 27.64 -17.29 -6.28
CA ASN A 416 27.29 -18.63 -5.83
C ASN A 416 25.82 -18.95 -6.19
N SER A 417 25.55 -20.15 -6.72
CA SER A 417 24.19 -20.58 -7.08
C SER A 417 23.29 -20.87 -5.88
N ASP A 418 23.87 -21.09 -4.69
CA ASP A 418 23.11 -21.09 -3.43
C ASP A 418 22.88 -19.65 -2.93
N TRP A 419 21.67 -19.16 -3.19
CA TRP A 419 21.19 -17.85 -2.73
C TRP A 419 21.20 -17.69 -1.21
N LYS A 420 21.16 -18.79 -0.44
CA LYS A 420 21.22 -18.73 1.03
C LYS A 420 22.54 -18.14 1.53
N SER A 421 23.60 -18.15 0.72
CA SER A 421 24.88 -17.51 1.03
C SER A 421 24.85 -15.97 0.95
N TYR A 422 23.77 -15.39 0.44
CA TYR A 422 23.55 -13.95 0.29
C TYR A 422 22.42 -13.40 1.18
N ARG A 423 22.02 -14.15 2.20
CA ARG A 423 21.06 -13.70 3.22
C ARG A 423 21.63 -12.53 4.03
N THR A 424 20.74 -11.60 4.38
CA THR A 424 21.06 -10.35 5.08
C THR A 424 19.89 -9.96 6.01
N THR A 425 20.03 -8.85 6.76
CA THR A 425 18.92 -8.13 7.40
C THR A 425 18.23 -7.21 6.40
N VAL A 426 17.00 -6.77 6.70
CA VAL A 426 16.34 -5.70 5.94
C VAL A 426 17.04 -4.36 6.22
N ASP A 427 17.44 -4.07 7.46
CA ASP A 427 18.22 -2.88 7.86
C ASP A 427 19.42 -2.61 6.92
N ALA A 428 20.08 -3.68 6.48
CA ALA A 428 21.27 -3.59 5.63
C ALA A 428 20.91 -3.30 4.15
N ILE A 429 19.71 -3.67 3.70
CA ILE A 429 19.18 -3.27 2.38
C ILE A 429 18.74 -1.81 2.43
N GLU A 430 18.06 -1.39 3.51
CA GLU A 430 17.67 0.01 3.73
C GLU A 430 18.89 0.92 3.81
N SER A 431 19.87 0.57 4.63
CA SER A 431 21.15 1.28 4.75
C SER A 431 21.93 1.36 3.43
N ALA A 432 21.72 0.41 2.50
CA ALA A 432 22.32 0.43 1.16
C ALA A 432 21.49 1.20 0.11
N THR A 433 20.23 1.53 0.37
CA THR A 433 19.28 2.08 -0.62
C THR A 433 18.67 3.44 -0.24
N GLY A 434 18.61 3.76 1.05
CA GLY A 434 17.87 4.91 1.59
C GLY A 434 16.35 4.72 1.59
N TYR A 435 15.87 3.47 1.64
CA TYR A 435 14.45 3.12 1.63
C TYR A 435 13.93 2.77 3.04
N ASP A 436 12.62 2.92 3.23
CA ASP A 436 11.83 2.55 4.41
C ASP A 436 10.92 1.37 4.02
N LEU A 437 11.50 0.17 4.06
CA LEU A 437 10.86 -1.08 3.68
C LEU A 437 9.90 -1.49 4.80
N LEU A 438 8.79 -2.14 4.42
CA LEU A 438 7.75 -2.54 5.38
C LEU A 438 7.09 -1.36 6.13
N SER A 439 7.17 -0.12 5.61
CA SER A 439 6.70 1.15 6.20
C SER A 439 5.26 1.19 6.75
N ASN A 440 4.37 0.28 6.34
CA ASN A 440 3.00 0.17 6.90
C ASN A 440 2.93 -0.75 8.14
N VAL A 441 3.96 -1.54 8.41
CA VAL A 441 4.09 -2.41 9.59
C VAL A 441 4.43 -1.51 10.80
N SER A 442 3.90 -1.82 11.98
CA SER A 442 4.18 -1.01 13.17
C SER A 442 5.68 -1.04 13.53
N SER A 443 6.26 0.11 13.89
CA SER A 443 7.70 0.27 14.14
C SER A 443 8.31 -0.67 15.21
N SER A 444 7.51 -1.14 16.17
CA SER A 444 7.92 -2.15 17.16
C SER A 444 8.02 -3.57 16.61
N VAL A 445 7.34 -3.86 15.50
CA VAL A 445 7.41 -5.11 14.76
C VAL A 445 8.50 -5.03 13.69
N GLN A 446 8.56 -3.91 12.94
CA GLN A 446 9.67 -3.54 12.04
C GLN A 446 11.04 -3.82 12.69
N SER A 447 11.33 -3.10 13.78
CA SER A 447 12.54 -3.23 14.63
C SER A 447 12.85 -4.66 15.11
N ALA A 448 11.87 -5.57 15.06
CA ALA A 448 12.01 -6.95 15.49
C ALA A 448 12.10 -7.96 14.34
N ILE A 449 11.67 -7.64 13.11
CA ILE A 449 11.75 -8.56 11.95
C ILE A 449 12.85 -8.15 10.95
N GLU A 450 13.14 -6.86 10.84
CA GLU A 450 14.09 -6.32 9.87
C GLU A 450 15.54 -6.61 10.28
N ALA A 451 15.85 -6.44 11.56
CA ALA A 451 17.17 -6.65 12.16
C ALA A 451 17.61 -8.14 12.25
N LYS A 452 16.83 -9.07 11.68
CA LYS A 452 17.09 -10.51 11.70
C LYS A 452 17.52 -11.03 10.34
N VAL A 453 18.40 -12.03 10.35
CA VAL A 453 18.73 -12.86 9.18
C VAL A 453 17.92 -14.16 9.27
N ASP A 454 17.23 -14.54 8.19
CA ASP A 454 16.43 -15.78 8.13
C ASP A 454 17.29 -17.04 8.33
N ASN A 455 16.78 -18.05 9.05
CA ASN A 455 17.54 -19.22 9.49
C ASN A 455 17.18 -20.52 8.72
N LEU A 456 17.37 -20.46 7.40
CA LEU A 456 17.33 -21.56 6.42
C LEU A 456 18.63 -22.36 6.26
#